data_AF-A0A3M2BAQ6-F1
#
_entry.id   AF-A0A3M2BAQ6-F1
#
_cell.length_a   1.000
_cell.length_b   1.000
_cell.length_c   1.000
_cell.angle_alpha   90.00
_cell.angle_beta   90.00
_cell.angle_gamma   90.00
#
_symmetry.space_group_name_H-M   'P 1'
#
loop_
_entity.id
_entity.type
_entity.pdbx_description
1 polymer ?
#
loop_
_entity_poly.entity_id
_entity_poly.type
_entity_poly.pdbx_seq_one_letter_code
_entity_poly.pdbx_strand_id
1 'polypeptide(L)'
;LKALQECLKHHWQPQLLWLFKRFRSLSSEHLQLLEGWLKLQGEDPLLLYILGEVALSCGLWEKARGYLQRSLELEPQSHTYKALGLVMEQLQQPEAASEYFRAGLLLGDAAVPASLPPAS
;
A
#
# COMPACT_ATOMS: atom_id res chain seq x y z
N LEU A 1 -3.09 7.42 -23.11
CA LEU A 1 -2.87 7.56 -21.65
C LEU A 1 -3.60 8.79 -21.07
N LYS A 2 -3.42 10.01 -21.59
CA LYS A 2 -4.15 11.22 -21.13
C LYS A 2 -5.68 11.08 -21.11
N ALA A 3 -6.30 10.59 -22.18
CA ALA A 3 -7.76 10.41 -22.22
C ALA A 3 -8.28 9.38 -21.19
N LEU A 4 -7.45 8.40 -20.82
CA LEU A 4 -7.78 7.45 -19.76
C LEU A 4 -7.71 8.18 -18.41
N GLN A 5 -6.61 8.87 -18.11
CA GLN A 5 -6.46 9.66 -16.87
C GLN A 5 -7.58 10.68 -16.67
N GLU A 6 -8.06 11.33 -17.73
CA GLU A 6 -9.20 12.27 -17.68
C GLU A 6 -10.54 11.58 -17.36
N CYS A 7 -10.85 10.44 -17.97
CA CYS A 7 -12.06 9.67 -17.62
C CYS A 7 -12.03 9.16 -16.17
N LEU A 8 -10.82 8.89 -15.66
CA LEU A 8 -10.60 8.39 -14.31
C LEU A 8 -10.75 9.46 -13.22
N LYS A 9 -10.61 10.75 -13.58
CA LYS A 9 -10.95 11.86 -12.66
C LYS A 9 -12.44 11.89 -12.32
N HIS A 10 -13.31 11.40 -13.21
CA HIS A 10 -14.76 11.51 -13.07
C HIS A 10 -15.44 10.23 -12.57
N HIS A 11 -14.83 9.06 -12.74
CA HIS A 11 -15.39 7.78 -12.31
C HIS A 11 -14.36 6.92 -11.57
N TRP A 12 -14.35 7.03 -10.24
CA TRP A 12 -13.66 6.06 -9.39
C TRP A 12 -14.24 4.68 -9.62
N GLN A 13 -13.38 3.68 -9.79
CA GLN A 13 -13.75 2.27 -9.80
C GLN A 13 -12.69 1.48 -9.05
N PRO A 14 -13.06 0.51 -8.19
CA PRO A 14 -12.09 -0.34 -7.47
C PRO A 14 -11.14 -1.08 -8.43
N GLN A 15 -11.59 -1.34 -9.66
CA GLN A 15 -10.81 -2.01 -10.71
C GLN A 15 -9.56 -1.23 -11.14
N LEU A 16 -9.52 0.08 -10.90
CA LEU A 16 -8.36 0.92 -11.22
C LEU A 16 -7.21 0.74 -10.26
N LEU A 17 -7.53 0.48 -9.00
CA LEU A 17 -6.55 0.17 -7.97
C LEU A 17 -5.75 -1.09 -8.36
N TRP A 18 -6.41 -2.06 -8.99
CA TRP A 18 -5.77 -3.25 -9.58
C TRP A 18 -4.88 -2.93 -10.79
N LEU A 19 -5.24 -1.94 -11.61
CA LEU A 19 -4.41 -1.50 -12.73
C LEU A 19 -3.14 -0.79 -12.23
N PHE A 20 -3.27 0.08 -11.21
CA PHE A 20 -2.13 0.76 -10.59
C PHE A 20 -1.11 -0.22 -10.00
N LYS A 21 -1.57 -1.27 -9.30
CA LYS A 21 -0.70 -2.34 -8.79
C LYS A 21 0.09 -3.06 -9.90
N ARG A 22 -0.38 -3.00 -11.15
CA ARG A 22 0.24 -3.66 -12.31
C ARG A 22 1.21 -2.75 -13.08
N PHE A 23 1.20 -1.44 -12.82
CA PHE A 23 2.16 -0.53 -13.44
C PHE A 23 3.51 -0.60 -12.70
N ARG A 24 4.55 -1.03 -13.44
CA ARG A 24 5.93 -1.11 -12.93
C ARG A 24 6.62 0.24 -12.73
N SER A 25 6.09 1.31 -13.33
CA SER A 25 6.63 2.66 -13.24
C SER A 25 5.52 3.59 -12.76
N LEU A 26 5.45 3.74 -11.44
CA LEU A 26 4.58 4.70 -10.78
C LEU A 26 5.34 6.03 -10.67
N SER A 27 4.63 7.13 -10.81
CA SER A 27 5.22 8.47 -10.92
C SER A 27 4.48 9.47 -10.04
N SER A 28 5.07 10.64 -9.85
CA SER A 28 4.46 11.73 -9.08
C SER A 28 3.12 12.20 -9.66
N GLU A 29 2.92 12.10 -10.97
CA GLU A 29 1.62 12.40 -11.61
C GLU A 29 0.52 11.43 -11.14
N HIS A 30 0.86 10.14 -11.00
CA HIS A 30 -0.05 9.14 -10.47
C HIS A 30 -0.38 9.40 -9.01
N LEU A 31 0.60 9.85 -8.21
CA LEU A 31 0.38 10.23 -6.82
C LEU A 31 -0.63 11.36 -6.72
N GLN A 32 -0.46 12.43 -7.50
CA GLN A 32 -1.38 13.58 -7.49
C GLN A 32 -2.81 13.19 -7.88
N LEU A 33 -2.96 12.30 -8.86
CA LEU A 33 -4.28 11.80 -9.28
C LEU A 33 -4.97 11.05 -8.14
N LEU A 34 -4.25 10.12 -7.50
CA LEU A 34 -4.78 9.31 -6.39
C LEU A 34 -5.09 10.17 -5.15
N GLU A 35 -4.27 11.19 -4.85
CA GLU A 35 -4.57 12.15 -3.79
C GLU A 35 -5.83 12.97 -4.08
N GLY A 36 -6.09 13.27 -5.35
CA GLY A 36 -7.35 13.87 -5.78
C GLY A 36 -8.55 12.97 -5.46
N TRP A 37 -8.42 11.66 -5.68
CA TRP A 37 -9.48 10.70 -5.34
C TRP A 37 -9.70 10.57 -3.83
N LEU A 38 -8.62 10.55 -3.04
CA LEU A 38 -8.72 10.51 -1.58
C LEU A 38 -9.56 11.68 -1.04
N LYS A 39 -9.41 12.88 -1.61
CA LYS A 39 -10.20 14.06 -1.23
C LYS A 39 -11.68 13.97 -1.61
N LEU A 40 -12.01 13.28 -2.70
CA LEU A 40 -13.37 13.20 -3.23
C LEU A 40 -14.18 12.05 -2.60
N GLN A 41 -13.53 10.91 -2.36
CA GLN A 41 -14.19 9.67 -1.93
C GLN A 41 -14.05 9.40 -0.43
N GLY A 42 -13.05 10.01 0.22
CA GLY A 42 -12.68 9.70 1.60
C GLY A 42 -11.63 8.60 1.69
N GLU A 43 -11.31 8.22 2.92
CA GLU A 43 -10.27 7.23 3.19
C GLU A 43 -10.75 5.81 2.90
N ASP A 44 -10.02 5.12 2.02
CA ASP A 44 -10.19 3.70 1.70
C ASP A 44 -8.85 2.98 1.95
N PRO A 45 -8.82 1.84 2.65
CA PRO A 45 -7.57 1.17 3.01
C PRO A 45 -6.71 0.81 1.79
N LEU A 46 -7.33 0.36 0.69
CA LEU A 46 -6.63 -0.03 -0.53
C LEU A 46 -6.11 1.18 -1.29
N LEU A 47 -6.87 2.27 -1.37
CA LEU A 47 -6.41 3.53 -1.95
C LEU A 47 -5.20 4.10 -1.18
N LEU A 48 -5.27 4.09 0.14
CA LEU A 48 -4.16 4.52 1.00
C LEU A 48 -2.93 3.62 0.84
N TYR A 49 -3.11 2.31 0.72
CA TYR A 49 -2.02 1.38 0.43
C TYR A 49 -1.32 1.73 -0.90
N ILE A 50 -2.10 1.94 -1.97
CA ILE A 50 -1.54 2.26 -3.29
C ILE A 50 -0.87 3.64 -3.30
N LEU A 51 -1.45 4.63 -2.63
CA LEU A 51 -0.79 5.93 -2.39
C LEU A 51 0.57 5.75 -1.71
N GLY A 52 0.63 4.87 -0.72
CA GLY A 52 1.86 4.46 -0.03
C GLY A 52 2.90 3.85 -0.96
N GLU A 53 2.52 2.86 -1.77
CA GLU A 53 3.42 2.20 -2.73
C GLU A 53 3.94 3.17 -3.80
N VAL A 54 3.06 4.03 -4.33
CA VAL A 54 3.45 5.07 -5.29
C VAL A 54 4.44 6.05 -4.64
N ALA A 55 4.13 6.54 -3.44
CA ALA A 55 5.01 7.46 -2.72
C ALA A 55 6.38 6.82 -2.43
N LEU A 56 6.42 5.54 -2.03
CA LEU A 56 7.66 4.79 -1.84
C LEU A 56 8.46 4.73 -3.14
N SER A 57 7.82 4.39 -4.27
CA SER A 57 8.49 4.33 -5.58
C SER A 57 9.05 5.68 -6.06
N CYS A 58 8.43 6.78 -5.62
CA CYS A 58 8.84 8.14 -5.92
C CYS A 58 9.89 8.70 -4.93
N GLY A 59 10.32 7.90 -3.94
CA GLY A 59 11.28 8.33 -2.92
C GLY A 59 10.69 9.26 -1.84
N LEU A 60 9.36 9.35 -1.74
CA LEU A 60 8.65 10.18 -0.78
C LEU A 60 8.34 9.38 0.50
N TRP A 61 9.39 8.90 1.17
CA TRP A 61 9.28 7.87 2.21
C TRP A 61 8.42 8.28 3.41
N GLU A 62 8.53 9.53 3.88
CA GLU A 62 7.70 10.04 4.97
C GLU A 62 6.21 10.09 4.61
N LYS A 63 5.91 10.46 3.37
CA LYS A 63 4.56 10.49 2.84
C LYS A 63 4.01 9.06 2.67
N ALA A 64 4.86 8.15 2.19
CA ALA A 64 4.55 6.73 2.09
C ALA A 64 4.20 6.14 3.46
N ARG A 65 5.01 6.44 4.50
CA ARG A 65 4.77 6.03 5.88
C ARG A 65 3.39 6.47 6.35
N GLY A 66 3.05 7.75 6.16
CA GLY A 66 1.75 8.29 6.59
C GLY A 66 0.56 7.58 5.95
N TYR A 67 0.58 7.37 4.63
CA TYR A 67 -0.50 6.66 3.95
C TYR A 67 -0.63 5.20 4.38
N LEU A 68 0.51 4.50 4.51
CA LEU A 68 0.50 3.09 4.88
C LEU A 68 0.09 2.87 6.34
N GLN A 69 0.49 3.77 7.25
CA GLN A 69 0.01 3.73 8.64
C GLN A 69 -1.50 3.93 8.69
N ARG A 70 -2.04 4.90 7.94
CA ARG A 70 -3.48 5.11 7.88
C ARG A 70 -4.22 3.92 7.27
N SER A 71 -3.67 3.34 6.20
CA SER A 71 -4.19 2.09 5.61
C SER A 71 -4.27 0.97 6.65
N LEU A 72 -3.18 0.78 7.41
CA LEU A 72 -3.06 -0.24 8.44
C LEU A 72 -4.04 -0.03 9.60
N GLU A 73 -4.27 1.23 10.01
CA GLU A 73 -5.24 1.59 11.04
C GLU A 73 -6.68 1.25 10.63
N LEU A 74 -7.02 1.42 9.36
CA LEU A 74 -8.35 1.10 8.85
C LEU A 74 -8.54 -0.40 8.65
N GLU A 75 -7.55 -1.06 8.03
CA GLU A 75 -7.59 -2.50 7.79
C GLU A 75 -6.19 -3.11 7.84
N PRO A 76 -5.85 -3.84 8.92
CA PRO A 76 -4.58 -4.53 9.03
C PRO A 76 -4.43 -5.60 7.95
N GLN A 77 -3.42 -5.45 7.11
CA GLN A 77 -3.14 -6.35 6.00
C GLN A 77 -1.65 -6.69 5.94
N SER A 78 -1.33 -7.97 5.68
CA SER A 78 0.07 -8.45 5.69
C SER A 78 0.94 -7.71 4.67
N HIS A 79 0.37 -7.36 3.51
CA HIS A 79 1.09 -6.60 2.48
C HIS A 79 1.36 -5.14 2.90
N THR A 80 0.48 -4.52 3.69
CA THR A 80 0.69 -3.17 4.24
C THR A 80 1.82 -3.15 5.26
N TYR A 81 1.89 -4.17 6.14
CA TYR A 81 3.02 -4.36 7.04
C TYR A 81 4.35 -4.49 6.29
N LYS A 82 4.39 -5.30 5.23
CA LYS A 82 5.58 -5.44 4.38
C LYS A 82 5.99 -4.10 3.76
N ALA A 83 5.03 -3.34 3.22
CA ALA A 83 5.31 -2.04 2.62
C ALA A 83 5.87 -1.03 3.65
N LEU A 84 5.33 -1.03 4.89
CA LEU A 84 5.86 -0.22 5.99
C LEU A 84 7.30 -0.61 6.36
N GLY A 85 7.59 -1.91 6.40
CA GLY A 85 8.95 -2.39 6.63
C GLY A 85 9.94 -1.84 5.60
N LEU A 86 9.59 -1.90 4.31
CA LEU A 86 10.41 -1.33 3.23
C LEU A 86 10.59 0.19 3.35
N VAL A 87 9.54 0.92 3.75
CA VAL A 87 9.64 2.37 4.00
C VAL A 87 10.59 2.66 5.15
N MET A 88 10.55 1.89 6.25
CA MET A 88 11.46 2.09 7.38
C MET A 88 12.91 1.81 7.01
N GLU A 89 13.19 0.84 6.12
CA GLU A 89 14.54 0.63 5.58
C GLU A 89 15.05 1.86 4.82
N GLN A 90 14.20 2.47 3.98
CA GLN A 90 14.56 3.70 3.27
C GLN A 90 14.79 4.88 4.22
N LEU A 91 14.05 4.93 5.33
CA LEU A 91 14.22 5.93 6.39
C LEU A 91 15.38 5.63 7.35
N GLN A 92 16.20 4.61 7.07
CA GLN A 92 17.33 4.18 7.91
C GLN A 92 16.91 3.80 9.34
N GLN A 93 15.74 3.18 9.50
CA GLN A 93 15.18 2.69 10.76
C GLN A 93 15.00 1.15 10.71
N PRO A 94 16.09 0.37 10.66
CA PRO A 94 16.04 -1.07 10.44
C PRO A 94 15.37 -1.86 11.59
N GLU A 95 15.42 -1.36 12.82
CA GLU A 95 14.73 -1.95 13.97
C GLU A 95 13.21 -1.89 13.76
N ALA A 96 12.68 -0.72 13.41
CA ALA A 96 11.27 -0.54 13.10
C ALA A 96 10.86 -1.36 11.86
N ALA A 97 11.73 -1.46 10.85
CA ALA A 97 11.48 -2.31 9.68
C ALA A 97 11.25 -3.77 10.08
N SER A 98 12.14 -4.30 10.93
CA SER A 98 12.08 -5.68 11.43
C SER A 98 10.80 -5.95 12.22
N GLU A 99 10.34 -4.99 13.01
CA GLU A 99 9.08 -5.09 13.75
C GLU A 99 7.88 -5.19 12.81
N TYR A 100 7.80 -4.34 11.79
CA TYR A 100 6.71 -4.39 10.79
C TYR A 100 6.73 -5.69 9.99
N PHE A 101 7.91 -6.16 9.56
CA PHE A 101 8.01 -7.45 8.86
C PHE A 101 7.53 -8.61 9.73
N ARG A 102 7.95 -8.66 11.00
CA ARG A 102 7.50 -9.70 11.94
C ARG A 102 5.98 -9.64 12.16
N ALA A 103 5.42 -8.45 12.34
CA ALA A 103 3.98 -8.28 12.50
C ALA A 103 3.20 -8.77 11.27
N GLY A 104 3.67 -8.44 10.06
CA GLY A 104 3.07 -8.90 8.81
C GLY A 104 3.10 -10.42 8.62
N LEU A 105 4.19 -11.08 9.07
CA LEU A 105 4.32 -12.53 9.05
C LEU A 105 3.35 -13.21 10.03
N LEU A 106 3.29 -12.73 11.27
CA LEU A 106 2.38 -13.28 12.30
C LEU A 106 0.90 -13.15 11.89
N LEU A 107 0.54 -12.07 11.20
CA LEU A 107 -0.82 -11.90 10.67
C LEU A 107 -1.13 -12.92 9.56
N GLY A 108 -0.15 -13.21 8.69
CA GLY A 108 -0.28 -14.22 7.64
C GLY A 108 -0.37 -15.64 8.20
N ASP A 109 0.43 -15.96 9.21
CA ASP A 109 0.44 -17.27 9.88
C ASP A 109 -0.82 -17.51 10.69
N ALA A 110 -1.38 -16.49 11.35
CA ALA A 110 -2.67 -16.61 12.04
C ALA A 110 -3.84 -16.90 11.08
N ALA A 111 -3.70 -16.58 9.80
CA ALA A 111 -4.66 -16.91 8.75
C ALA A 111 -4.44 -18.30 8.13
N VAL A 112 -3.30 -18.95 8.40
CA VAL A 112 -3.09 -20.36 8.08
C VAL A 112 -3.76 -21.18 9.19
N PRO A 113 -4.88 -21.89 8.94
CA PRO A 113 -5.43 -22.78 9.96
C PRO A 113 -4.34 -23.77 10.37
N ALA A 114 -4.19 -23.98 11.67
CA ALA A 114 -3.17 -24.81 12.34
C ALA A 114 -3.25 -26.32 12.01
N SER A 115 -3.56 -26.69 10.78
CA SER A 115 -3.65 -28.06 10.29
C SER A 115 -2.82 -28.23 9.02
N LEU A 116 -1.50 -28.10 9.13
CA LEU A 116 -0.61 -28.83 8.24
C LEU A 116 -0.17 -30.09 8.99
N PRO A 117 -0.67 -31.29 8.64
CA PRO A 117 -0.17 -32.51 9.25
C PRO A 117 1.31 -32.70 8.85
N PRO A 118 2.13 -33.30 9.73
CA PRO A 118 3.53 -33.57 9.42
C PRO A 118 3.60 -34.47 8.19
N ALA A 119 4.39 -34.06 7.20
CA ALA A 119 4.76 -34.91 6.08
C ALA A 119 5.40 -36.19 6.63
N SER A 120 4.76 -37.32 6.36
CA SER A 120 5.23 -38.67 6.71
C SER A 120 6.37 -39.10 5.78
#